data_AF-A0A847PIB5-F1
#
_entry.id   AF-A0A847PIB5-F1
#
_cell.length_a   1.000
_cell.length_b   1.000
_cell.length_c   1.000
_cell.angle_alpha   90.00
_cell.angle_beta   90.00
_cell.angle_gamma   90.00
#
_symmetry.space_group_name_H-M   'P 1'
#
loop_
_entity.id
_entity.type
_entity.pdbx_description
1 polymer ?
#
loop_
_entity_poly.entity_id
_entity_poly.type
_entity_poly.pdbx_seq_one_letter_code
_entity_poly.pdbx_strand_id
1 'polypeptide(L)'
;MSIARFFKGLVIILVGIILLLNNLSILEWSVWFNLLKLWPLLLISLGISFIFRTRLSWLGPLLLLLGVILGIGASYMGLDVPLGDKVPTEVEIIQKEMELVPSVVQKMEKEFSEQDEDTESIEIQELTEEGMIGEVSKDIEMVPLIQKADIALNYEVGSFALKYTTPLLYECQVSYRYPEFKPVESFTMLDNEAQVQIYHQPISDKMTIDPPKNQIDLKLNPDIVYNIFLETGATAIDYDLSKFKVESFTIKSGASNINLIIPRYNGSIKIDSGVAKIDIAIPEDVGAKVHLDTGLSKKDFDENFVKQKDYTYISQNYNSALYQVDIDIDSGVSKINIHYL
;
A
#
# COMPACT_ATOMS: atom_id res chain seq x y z
N MET A 1 -61.42 -20.77 10.31
CA MET A 1 -60.02 -21.02 9.90
C MET A 1 -59.13 -20.34 10.93
N SER A 2 -58.25 -21.06 11.65
CA SER A 2 -57.46 -20.38 12.68
C SER A 2 -56.52 -19.39 12.00
N ILE A 3 -56.62 -18.12 12.40
CA ILE A 3 -55.88 -16.99 11.81
C ILE A 3 -54.37 -17.31 11.76
N ALA A 4 -53.87 -18.04 12.77
CA ALA A 4 -52.49 -18.51 12.87
C ALA A 4 -52.04 -19.46 11.74
N ARG A 5 -52.93 -20.29 11.17
CA ARG A 5 -52.57 -21.17 10.04
C ARG A 5 -52.42 -20.38 8.74
N PHE A 6 -53.25 -19.37 8.55
CA PHE A 6 -53.15 -18.47 7.40
C PHE A 6 -51.83 -17.67 7.43
N PHE A 7 -51.42 -17.18 8.60
CA PHE A 7 -50.17 -16.45 8.76
C PHE A 7 -48.92 -17.28 8.46
N LYS A 8 -48.86 -18.52 8.93
CA LYS A 8 -47.73 -19.42 8.61
C LYS A 8 -47.60 -19.64 7.10
N GLY A 9 -48.73 -19.80 6.40
CA GLY A 9 -48.74 -19.92 4.94
C GLY A 9 -48.26 -18.66 4.23
N LEU A 10 -48.74 -17.49 4.64
CA LEU A 10 -48.36 -16.20 4.03
C LEU A 10 -46.85 -15.90 4.17
N VAL A 11 -46.27 -16.15 5.35
CA VAL A 11 -44.83 -15.93 5.57
C VAL A 11 -43.97 -16.82 4.68
N ILE A 12 -44.34 -18.10 4.54
CA ILE A 12 -43.63 -19.04 3.67
C ILE A 12 -43.70 -18.58 2.20
N ILE A 13 -44.86 -18.11 1.75
CA ILE A 13 -45.03 -17.58 0.39
C ILE A 13 -44.14 -16.35 0.18
N LEU A 14 -44.10 -15.42 1.14
CA LEU A 14 -43.33 -14.18 1.03
C LEU A 14 -41.82 -14.46 1.00
N VAL A 15 -41.34 -15.33 1.89
CA VAL A 15 -39.95 -15.82 1.89
C VAL A 15 -39.61 -16.51 0.56
N GLY A 16 -40.52 -17.34 0.04
CA GLY A 16 -40.35 -18.02 -1.25
C GLY A 16 -40.24 -17.04 -2.43
N ILE A 17 -41.05 -15.98 -2.45
CA ILE A 17 -40.97 -14.93 -3.48
C ILE A 17 -39.63 -14.19 -3.41
N ILE A 18 -39.14 -13.84 -2.21
CA ILE A 18 -37.84 -13.17 -2.04
C ILE A 18 -36.70 -14.08 -2.52
N LEU A 19 -36.74 -15.37 -2.18
CA LEU A 19 -35.75 -16.35 -2.66
C LEU A 19 -35.79 -16.53 -4.18
N LEU A 20 -36.99 -16.56 -4.78
CA LEU A 20 -37.16 -16.67 -6.22
C LEU A 20 -36.54 -15.45 -6.93
N LEU A 21 -36.83 -14.24 -6.44
CA LEU A 21 -36.29 -13.00 -6.99
C LEU A 21 -34.77 -12.88 -6.81
N ASN A 22 -34.24 -13.41 -5.70
CA ASN A 22 -32.80 -13.48 -5.48
C ASN A 22 -32.12 -14.45 -6.48
N ASN A 23 -32.72 -15.61 -6.73
CA ASN A 23 -32.22 -16.57 -7.72
C ASN A 23 -32.26 -16.02 -9.16
N LEU A 24 -33.28 -15.22 -9.49
CA LEU A 24 -33.40 -14.53 -10.77
C LEU A 24 -32.43 -13.33 -10.92
N SER A 25 -31.55 -13.09 -9.94
CA SER A 25 -30.64 -11.93 -9.90
C SER A 25 -31.35 -10.58 -9.96
N ILE A 26 -32.64 -10.55 -9.63
CA ILE A 26 -33.49 -9.36 -9.54
C ILE A 26 -33.32 -8.69 -8.15
N LEU A 27 -32.96 -9.48 -7.13
CA LEU A 27 -32.62 -9.01 -5.79
C LEU A 27 -31.23 -9.51 -5.38
N GLU A 28 -30.38 -8.61 -4.90
CA GLU A 28 -29.09 -8.99 -4.33
C GLU A 28 -29.23 -9.74 -2.98
N TRP A 29 -28.19 -10.50 -2.61
CA TRP A 29 -28.10 -11.13 -1.28
C TRP A 29 -28.04 -10.13 -0.12
N SER A 30 -27.69 -8.87 -0.40
CA SER A 30 -27.72 -7.75 0.55
C SER A 30 -29.09 -7.51 1.18
N VAL A 31 -30.18 -7.86 0.47
CA VAL A 31 -31.56 -7.71 0.91
C VAL A 31 -31.86 -8.54 2.17
N TRP A 32 -31.25 -9.71 2.32
CA TRP A 32 -31.41 -10.56 3.51
C TRP A 32 -30.86 -9.91 4.77
N PHE A 33 -29.71 -9.23 4.66
CA PHE A 33 -29.14 -8.48 5.77
C PHE A 33 -30.01 -7.27 6.14
N ASN A 34 -30.62 -6.60 5.15
CA ASN A 34 -31.55 -5.50 5.40
C ASN A 34 -32.85 -5.98 6.05
N LEU A 35 -33.36 -7.14 5.68
CA LEU A 35 -34.51 -7.79 6.33
C LEU A 35 -34.21 -8.14 7.79
N LEU A 36 -33.01 -8.63 8.08
CA LEU A 36 -32.57 -8.94 9.46
C LEU A 36 -32.46 -7.69 10.34
N LYS A 37 -32.12 -6.52 9.77
CA LYS A 37 -32.14 -5.23 10.50
C LYS A 37 -33.54 -4.86 11.01
N LEU A 38 -34.61 -5.39 10.40
CA LEU A 38 -36.00 -5.14 10.82
C LEU A 38 -36.45 -6.00 12.01
N TRP A 39 -35.54 -6.66 12.73
CA TRP A 39 -35.87 -7.43 13.94
C TRP A 39 -36.65 -6.64 15.02
N PRO A 40 -36.48 -5.32 15.24
CA PRO A 40 -37.30 -4.58 16.20
C PRO A 40 -38.77 -4.53 15.76
N LEU A 41 -39.03 -4.51 14.45
CA LEU A 41 -40.37 -4.54 13.89
C LEU A 41 -41.06 -5.90 14.15
N LEU A 42 -40.29 -7.00 14.11
CA LEU A 42 -40.75 -8.33 14.51
C LEU A 42 -41.18 -8.36 15.97
N LEU A 43 -40.43 -7.71 16.87
CA LEU A 43 -40.80 -7.60 18.28
C LEU A 43 -42.05 -6.75 18.50
N ILE A 44 -42.16 -5.60 17.79
CA ILE A 44 -43.35 -4.74 17.87
C ILE A 44 -44.59 -5.50 17.38
N SER A 45 -44.48 -6.20 16.25
CA SER A 45 -45.56 -7.01 15.70
C SER A 45 -45.99 -8.14 16.65
N LEU A 46 -45.02 -8.81 17.27
CA LEU A 46 -45.28 -9.87 18.24
C LEU A 46 -45.94 -9.34 19.51
N GLY A 47 -45.53 -8.15 19.99
CA GLY A 47 -46.15 -7.45 21.10
C GLY A 47 -47.61 -7.06 20.83
N ILE A 48 -47.89 -6.51 19.64
CA ILE A 48 -49.26 -6.16 19.22
C ILE A 48 -50.15 -7.41 19.14
N SER A 49 -49.59 -8.54 18.67
CA SER A 49 -50.31 -9.81 18.61
C SER A 49 -50.66 -10.38 19.99
N PHE A 50 -49.90 -10.05 21.04
CA PHE A 50 -50.17 -10.52 22.40
C PHE A 50 -51.22 -9.68 23.11
N ILE A 51 -51.25 -8.37 22.84
CA ILE A 51 -52.14 -7.41 23.50
C ILE A 51 -53.60 -7.51 23.00
N PHE A 52 -53.82 -7.68 21.69
CA PHE A 52 -55.17 -7.70 21.11
C PHE A 52 -55.64 -9.13 20.82
N ARG A 53 -56.31 -9.77 21.78
CA ARG A 53 -56.58 -11.22 21.75
C ARG A 53 -57.70 -11.71 20.81
N THR A 54 -58.49 -10.84 20.15
CA THR A 54 -59.65 -11.33 19.37
C THR A 54 -60.05 -10.57 18.10
N ARG A 55 -59.83 -9.25 17.94
CA ARG A 55 -60.33 -8.51 16.76
C ARG A 55 -59.28 -7.81 15.90
N LEU A 56 -58.16 -7.38 16.50
CA LEU A 56 -57.13 -6.58 15.83
C LEU A 56 -55.78 -7.29 15.62
N SER A 57 -55.71 -8.60 15.92
CA SER A 57 -54.47 -9.38 15.80
C SER A 57 -53.92 -9.49 14.36
N TRP A 58 -54.70 -9.09 13.36
CA TRP A 58 -54.28 -8.99 11.96
C TRP A 58 -53.36 -7.79 11.68
N LEU A 59 -53.34 -6.79 12.56
CA LEU A 59 -52.52 -5.59 12.38
C LEU A 59 -51.02 -5.86 12.53
N GLY A 60 -50.61 -6.75 13.44
CA GLY A 60 -49.19 -7.12 13.60
C GLY A 60 -48.54 -7.62 12.30
N PRO A 61 -49.09 -8.65 11.64
CA PRO A 61 -48.55 -9.16 10.38
C PRO A 61 -48.73 -8.19 9.20
N LEU A 62 -49.77 -7.34 9.21
CA LEU A 62 -49.90 -6.27 8.21
C LEU A 62 -48.81 -5.21 8.35
N LEU A 63 -48.42 -4.88 9.58
CA LEU A 63 -47.34 -3.94 9.89
C LEU A 63 -45.97 -4.52 9.52
N LEU A 64 -45.78 -5.84 9.68
CA LEU A 64 -44.60 -6.54 9.16
C LEU A 64 -44.55 -6.52 7.63
N LEU A 65 -45.66 -6.87 6.97
CA LEU A 65 -45.74 -6.89 5.51
C LEU A 65 -45.50 -5.48 4.93
N LEU A 66 -46.06 -4.44 5.56
CA LEU A 66 -45.78 -3.05 5.24
C LEU A 66 -44.29 -2.72 5.40
N GLY A 67 -43.66 -3.13 6.51
CA GLY A 67 -42.23 -2.90 6.73
C GLY A 67 -41.33 -3.61 5.70
N VAL A 68 -41.70 -4.83 5.29
CA VAL A 68 -41.00 -5.57 4.23
C VAL A 68 -41.18 -4.91 2.86
N ILE A 69 -42.40 -4.48 2.52
CA ILE A 69 -42.69 -3.77 1.26
C ILE A 69 -41.97 -2.42 1.24
N LEU A 70 -41.95 -1.68 2.34
CA LEU A 70 -41.21 -0.42 2.43
C LEU A 70 -39.70 -0.67 2.32
N GLY A 71 -39.17 -1.74 2.92
CA GLY A 71 -37.74 -2.11 2.79
C GLY A 71 -37.34 -2.49 1.36
N ILE A 72 -38.19 -3.28 0.68
CA ILE A 72 -37.96 -3.68 -0.73
C ILE A 72 -38.18 -2.48 -1.67
N GLY A 73 -39.23 -1.69 -1.45
CA GLY A 73 -39.57 -0.51 -2.26
C GLY A 73 -38.53 0.61 -2.13
N ALA A 74 -38.00 0.84 -0.93
CA ALA A 74 -36.88 1.76 -0.72
C ALA A 74 -35.64 1.34 -1.51
N SER A 75 -35.34 0.03 -1.52
CA SER A 75 -34.21 -0.54 -2.28
C SER A 75 -34.39 -0.36 -3.80
N TYR A 76 -35.62 -0.45 -4.32
CA TYR A 76 -35.93 -0.28 -5.75
C TYR A 76 -36.00 1.19 -6.22
N MET A 77 -36.48 2.09 -5.37
CA MET A 77 -36.60 3.52 -5.70
C MET A 77 -35.29 4.29 -5.53
N GLY A 78 -34.20 3.63 -5.11
CA GLY A 78 -32.96 4.32 -4.73
C GLY A 78 -33.14 5.26 -3.54
N LEU A 79 -34.20 5.08 -2.75
CA LEU A 79 -34.41 5.78 -1.49
C LEU A 79 -33.51 5.09 -0.46
N ASP A 80 -32.28 5.59 -0.31
CA ASP A 80 -31.36 5.20 0.74
C ASP A 80 -32.00 5.51 2.11
N VAL A 81 -32.74 4.55 2.68
CA VAL A 81 -33.20 4.63 4.09
C VAL A 81 -31.93 4.58 4.95
N PRO A 82 -31.60 5.62 5.73
CA PRO A 82 -30.31 5.74 6.40
C PRO A 82 -30.29 4.80 7.62
N LEU A 83 -29.99 3.53 7.37
CA LEU A 83 -29.70 2.52 8.38
C LEU A 83 -28.20 2.20 8.33
N GLY A 84 -27.41 3.21 8.71
CA GLY A 84 -25.95 3.23 8.73
C GLY A 84 -25.42 4.24 7.72
N ASP A 85 -24.87 5.35 8.18
CA ASP A 85 -24.23 6.35 7.32
C ASP A 85 -23.17 5.67 6.45
N LYS A 86 -23.37 5.69 5.14
CA LYS A 86 -22.27 5.43 4.19
C LYS A 86 -21.32 6.61 4.36
N VAL A 87 -20.34 6.48 5.25
CA VAL A 87 -19.34 7.53 5.44
C VAL A 87 -18.61 7.69 4.09
N PRO A 88 -18.64 8.88 3.47
CA PRO A 88 -18.02 9.11 2.18
C PRO A 88 -16.50 8.90 2.29
N THR A 89 -15.86 8.45 1.21
CA THR A 89 -14.41 8.41 1.14
C THR A 89 -13.88 9.82 0.95
N GLU A 90 -13.05 10.27 1.89
CA GLU A 90 -12.29 11.52 1.82
C GLU A 90 -10.89 11.25 1.26
N VAL A 91 -10.29 12.27 0.65
CA VAL A 91 -8.92 12.22 0.11
C VAL A 91 -8.14 13.40 0.67
N GLU A 92 -7.05 13.13 1.36
CA GLU A 92 -6.09 14.15 1.81
C GLU A 92 -4.77 13.94 1.07
N ILE A 93 -4.15 15.04 0.64
CA ILE A 93 -2.82 15.02 0.03
C ILE A 93 -1.88 15.78 0.95
N ILE A 94 -0.82 15.10 1.36
CA ILE A 94 0.28 15.67 2.12
C ILE A 94 1.53 15.65 1.24
N GLN A 95 2.24 16.76 1.15
CA GLN A 95 3.37 16.90 0.24
C GLN A 95 4.39 17.92 0.75
N LYS A 96 5.65 17.76 0.34
CA LYS A 96 6.74 18.66 0.72
C LYS A 96 7.53 19.10 -0.51
N GLU A 97 7.61 20.41 -0.73
CA GLU A 97 8.41 20.99 -1.81
C GLU A 97 9.91 20.79 -1.57
N MET A 98 10.67 20.73 -2.67
CA MET A 98 12.13 20.69 -2.63
C MET A 98 12.70 22.10 -2.65
N GLU A 99 13.51 22.42 -1.65
CA GLU A 99 14.30 23.64 -1.64
C GLU A 99 15.60 23.41 -2.41
N LEU A 100 15.89 24.26 -3.40
CA LEU A 100 17.09 24.17 -4.24
C LEU A 100 18.14 25.15 -3.75
N VAL A 101 19.39 24.70 -3.62
CA VAL A 101 20.54 25.55 -3.27
C VAL A 101 21.60 25.53 -4.37
N PRO A 102 22.26 26.67 -4.63
CA PRO A 102 23.33 26.73 -5.62
C PRO A 102 24.55 25.93 -5.13
N SER A 103 25.01 24.96 -5.93
CA SER A 103 26.26 24.24 -5.73
C SER A 103 27.23 24.53 -6.87
N VAL A 104 28.51 24.67 -6.54
CA VAL A 104 29.58 24.94 -7.51
C VAL A 104 30.22 23.62 -7.89
N VAL A 105 29.91 23.11 -9.09
CA VAL A 105 30.56 21.91 -9.62
C VAL A 105 31.78 22.34 -10.44
N GLN A 106 32.96 21.84 -10.10
CA GLN A 106 34.18 22.07 -10.90
C GLN A 106 34.25 21.03 -12.01
N LYS A 107 33.99 21.45 -13.25
CA LYS A 107 34.17 20.59 -14.43
C LYS A 107 35.61 20.73 -14.93
N MET A 108 36.41 19.67 -14.87
CA MET A 108 37.69 19.62 -15.57
C MET A 108 37.42 19.21 -17.02
N GLU A 109 37.40 20.16 -17.95
CA GLU A 109 37.52 19.84 -19.37
C GLU A 109 38.95 19.38 -19.64
N LYS A 110 39.11 18.09 -19.97
CA LYS A 110 40.32 17.62 -20.65
C LYS A 110 40.11 17.84 -22.14
N GLU A 111 40.68 18.90 -22.69
CA GLU A 111 40.94 18.96 -24.12
C GLU A 111 41.94 17.85 -24.47
N PHE A 112 41.47 16.85 -25.22
CA PHE A 112 42.34 15.85 -25.83
C PHE A 112 42.74 16.43 -27.19
N SER A 113 43.93 17.02 -27.30
CA SER A 113 44.50 17.32 -28.61
C SER A 113 45.00 16.02 -29.23
N GLU A 114 44.37 15.57 -30.31
CA GLU A 114 44.98 14.59 -31.21
C GLU A 114 46.27 15.20 -31.75
N GLN A 115 47.42 14.58 -31.46
CA GLN A 115 48.67 14.89 -32.12
C GLN A 115 49.26 13.59 -32.65
N ASP A 116 49.43 13.58 -33.97
CA ASP A 116 49.86 12.47 -34.80
C ASP A 116 51.14 11.78 -34.31
N GLU A 117 51.17 10.46 -34.48
CA GLU A 117 52.35 9.61 -34.33
C GLU A 117 53.46 10.09 -35.29
N ASP A 118 54.67 10.33 -34.75
CA ASP A 118 55.90 9.86 -35.38
C ASP A 118 57.08 9.87 -34.41
N THR A 119 58.06 9.04 -34.73
CA THR A 119 59.01 8.35 -33.83
C THR A 119 60.35 9.12 -33.68
N GLU A 120 60.95 9.12 -32.48
CA GLU A 120 62.38 8.76 -32.17
C GLU A 120 63.00 9.45 -30.93
N SER A 121 63.47 8.60 -30.00
CA SER A 121 64.66 8.67 -29.11
C SER A 121 65.00 9.85 -28.17
N ILE A 122 65.12 9.48 -26.88
CA ILE A 122 66.12 9.86 -25.83
C ILE A 122 66.15 11.32 -25.34
N GLU A 123 65.85 11.57 -24.06
CA GLU A 123 66.81 11.86 -22.96
C GLU A 123 66.06 12.24 -21.65
N ILE A 124 66.58 11.88 -20.48
CA ILE A 124 66.04 12.28 -19.17
C ILE A 124 66.61 13.66 -18.81
N GLN A 125 65.76 14.66 -18.55
CA GLN A 125 66.15 15.87 -17.80
C GLN A 125 64.97 16.52 -17.04
N GLU A 126 65.36 17.22 -15.97
CA GLU A 126 64.62 17.68 -14.79
C GLU A 126 63.48 18.71 -15.01
N LEU A 127 62.68 18.83 -13.94
CA LEU A 127 61.58 19.76 -13.70
C LEU A 127 61.72 21.15 -14.33
N THR A 128 60.63 21.61 -14.94
CA THR A 128 60.20 23.01 -14.84
C THR A 128 58.66 23.03 -14.75
N GLU A 129 58.16 23.54 -13.63
CA GLU A 129 56.77 23.96 -13.45
C GLU A 129 56.52 25.13 -14.39
N GLU A 130 55.76 24.95 -15.48
CA GLU A 130 55.16 26.08 -16.19
C GLU A 130 53.90 25.65 -16.95
N GLY A 131 52.75 26.03 -16.39
CA GLY A 131 51.60 26.54 -17.14
C GLY A 131 50.78 25.58 -17.99
N MET A 132 49.82 24.88 -17.36
CA MET A 132 48.51 24.66 -17.99
C MET A 132 47.44 25.35 -17.14
N ILE A 133 47.08 26.58 -17.53
CA ILE A 133 45.89 27.27 -17.00
C ILE A 133 44.71 26.70 -17.79
N GLY A 134 44.14 25.59 -17.32
CA GLY A 134 42.80 25.19 -17.77
C GLY A 134 41.81 26.27 -17.32
N GLU A 135 40.98 26.78 -18.24
CA GLU A 135 39.86 27.63 -17.85
C GLU A 135 38.90 26.81 -16.99
N VAL A 136 38.88 27.09 -15.69
CA VAL A 136 37.86 26.55 -14.79
C VAL A 136 36.57 27.32 -15.04
N SER A 137 35.70 26.79 -15.91
CA SER A 137 34.32 27.25 -15.99
C SER A 137 33.60 26.86 -14.69
N LYS A 138 33.07 27.85 -13.96
CA LYS A 138 32.23 27.64 -12.78
C LYS A 138 30.78 27.67 -13.24
N ASP A 139 30.26 26.52 -13.61
CA ASP A 139 28.82 26.37 -13.78
C ASP A 139 28.17 26.24 -12.39
N ILE A 140 27.18 27.11 -12.12
CA ILE A 140 26.38 27.04 -10.89
C ILE A 140 25.23 26.07 -11.16
N GLU A 141 25.27 24.89 -10.55
CA GLU A 141 24.19 23.91 -10.66
C GLU A 141 23.27 24.02 -9.43
N MET A 142 21.96 24.09 -9.66
CA MET A 142 20.96 24.13 -8.59
C MET A 142 20.72 22.70 -8.11
N VAL A 143 21.21 22.35 -6.92
CA VAL A 143 21.04 21.01 -6.34
C VAL A 143 19.98 21.00 -5.24
N PRO A 144 19.30 19.87 -5.00
CA PRO A 144 18.45 19.71 -3.85
C PRO A 144 19.21 20.00 -2.55
N LEU A 145 18.63 20.80 -1.66
CA LEU A 145 19.15 20.93 -0.30
C LEU A 145 19.10 19.58 0.40
N ILE A 146 17.97 18.90 0.32
CA ILE A 146 17.78 17.56 0.89
C ILE A 146 18.34 16.54 -0.08
N GLN A 147 19.30 15.72 0.35
CA GLN A 147 19.91 14.68 -0.48
C GLN A 147 19.45 13.27 -0.08
N LYS A 148 18.99 13.13 1.18
CA LYS A 148 18.49 11.89 1.75
C LYS A 148 17.22 12.11 2.55
N ALA A 149 16.30 11.16 2.54
CA ALA A 149 15.07 11.23 3.32
C ALA A 149 14.69 9.89 3.94
N ASP A 150 14.41 9.92 5.24
CA ASP A 150 13.84 8.81 5.98
C ASP A 150 12.32 9.00 6.07
N ILE A 151 11.56 8.12 5.45
CA ILE A 151 10.09 8.16 5.43
C ILE A 151 9.55 6.96 6.22
N ALA A 152 8.83 7.25 7.29
CA ALA A 152 8.10 6.23 8.03
C ALA A 152 6.58 6.39 7.85
N LEU A 153 5.92 5.30 7.50
CA LEU A 153 4.47 5.20 7.36
C LEU A 153 3.94 4.26 8.43
N ASN A 154 3.15 4.79 9.38
CA ASN A 154 2.60 4.03 10.50
C ASN A 154 1.07 4.00 10.41
N TYR A 155 0.53 2.88 9.96
CA TYR A 155 -0.91 2.72 9.74
C TYR A 155 -1.40 1.35 10.15
N GLU A 156 -2.40 1.26 11.02
CA GLU A 156 -2.91 -0.01 11.52
C GLU A 156 -3.41 -0.95 10.40
N VAL A 157 -4.02 -0.41 9.36
CA VAL A 157 -4.54 -1.18 8.21
C VAL A 157 -4.68 -0.30 6.97
N GLY A 158 -4.30 -0.84 5.81
CA GLY A 158 -4.43 -0.13 4.54
C GLY A 158 -3.83 -0.87 3.36
N SER A 159 -4.02 -0.31 2.17
CA SER A 159 -3.29 -0.70 0.95
C SER A 159 -2.29 0.40 0.60
N PHE A 160 -1.06 0.02 0.30
CA PHE A 160 0.04 0.94 0.04
C PHE A 160 0.53 0.75 -1.39
N ALA A 161 0.59 1.83 -2.15
CA ALA A 161 1.15 1.81 -3.50
C ALA A 161 2.24 2.86 -3.65
N LEU A 162 3.30 2.50 -4.38
CA LEU A 162 4.39 3.39 -4.72
C LEU A 162 4.87 3.03 -6.13
N LYS A 163 4.51 3.84 -7.12
CA LYS A 163 4.79 3.53 -8.55
C LYS A 163 5.21 4.74 -9.38
N TYR A 164 4.78 5.92 -8.97
CA TYR A 164 4.90 7.16 -9.73
C TYR A 164 5.92 8.09 -9.06
N THR A 165 6.63 8.83 -9.90
CA THR A 165 7.58 9.86 -9.46
C THR A 165 6.85 11.18 -9.21
N THR A 166 7.50 12.08 -8.47
CA THR A 166 7.08 13.48 -8.29
C THR A 166 8.32 14.38 -8.25
N PRO A 167 8.24 15.65 -8.72
CA PRO A 167 9.33 16.61 -8.54
C PRO A 167 9.45 17.12 -7.09
N LEU A 168 8.45 16.87 -6.24
CA LEU A 168 8.44 17.20 -4.81
C LEU A 168 9.31 16.21 -4.03
N LEU A 169 9.69 16.51 -2.78
CA LEU A 169 10.43 15.55 -1.94
C LEU A 169 9.62 14.25 -1.77
N TYR A 170 8.32 14.40 -1.54
CA TYR A 170 7.31 13.34 -1.65
C TYR A 170 5.93 13.96 -1.82
N GLU A 171 5.00 13.14 -2.30
CA GLU A 171 3.56 13.38 -2.29
C GLU A 171 2.88 12.11 -1.80
N CYS A 172 2.11 12.22 -0.73
CA CYS A 172 1.37 11.12 -0.12
C CYS A 172 -0.12 11.43 -0.18
N GLN A 173 -0.85 10.69 -1.01
CA GLN A 173 -2.29 10.77 -1.13
C GLN A 173 -2.93 9.67 -0.29
N VAL A 174 -3.74 10.06 0.69
CA VAL A 174 -4.45 9.12 1.57
C VAL A 174 -5.94 9.23 1.32
N SER A 175 -6.52 8.13 0.86
CA SER A 175 -7.97 7.96 0.74
C SER A 175 -8.47 7.19 1.95
N TYR A 176 -9.34 7.79 2.75
CA TYR A 176 -9.83 7.22 4.00
C TYR A 176 -11.33 7.47 4.15
N ARG A 177 -11.96 6.67 5.00
CA ARG A 177 -13.38 6.80 5.31
C ARG A 177 -13.62 7.38 6.69
N TYR A 178 -12.90 6.88 7.69
CA TYR A 178 -13.11 7.29 9.07
C TYR A 178 -12.11 8.38 9.44
N PRO A 179 -12.53 9.49 10.09
CA PRO A 179 -11.66 10.60 10.44
C PRO A 179 -10.42 10.20 11.25
N GLU A 180 -10.46 9.10 11.99
CA GLU A 180 -9.33 8.53 12.71
C GLU A 180 -8.17 8.15 11.78
N PHE A 181 -8.46 7.83 10.52
CA PHE A 181 -7.49 7.54 9.46
C PHE A 181 -7.03 8.77 8.68
N LYS A 182 -7.46 9.98 9.06
CA LYS A 182 -6.91 11.21 8.48
C LYS A 182 -5.40 11.23 8.73
N PRO A 183 -4.56 11.43 7.69
CA PRO A 183 -3.12 11.45 7.86
C PRO A 183 -2.67 12.65 8.69
N VAL A 184 -1.71 12.41 9.58
CA VAL A 184 -0.95 13.41 10.31
C VAL A 184 0.51 13.28 9.91
N GLU A 185 1.12 14.41 9.58
CA GLU A 185 2.52 14.50 9.22
C GLU A 185 3.33 15.13 10.34
N SER A 186 4.52 14.57 10.57
CA SER A 186 5.62 15.24 11.25
C SER A 186 6.84 15.29 10.33
N PHE A 187 7.39 16.50 10.14
CA PHE A 187 8.57 16.74 9.31
C PHE A 187 9.66 17.43 10.15
N THR A 188 10.87 16.90 10.08
CA THR A 188 12.07 17.55 10.62
C THR A 188 13.23 17.43 9.63
N MET A 189 14.16 18.38 9.65
CA MET A 189 15.36 18.35 8.81
C MET A 189 16.60 18.55 9.68
N LEU A 190 17.61 17.71 9.51
CA LEU A 190 18.92 17.83 10.14
C LEU A 190 19.98 17.51 9.10
N ASP A 191 21.00 18.37 8.94
CA ASP A 191 22.17 18.12 8.09
C ASP A 191 21.86 17.58 6.68
N ASN A 192 20.90 18.22 5.98
CA ASN A 192 20.47 17.86 4.62
C ASN A 192 19.74 16.51 4.50
N GLU A 193 19.40 15.89 5.64
CA GLU A 193 18.55 14.71 5.73
C GLU A 193 17.16 15.10 6.25
N ALA A 194 16.13 14.65 5.53
CA ALA A 194 14.75 14.83 5.93
C ALA A 194 14.25 13.62 6.72
N GLN A 195 13.49 13.88 7.77
CA GLN A 195 12.80 12.88 8.57
C GLN A 195 11.30 13.14 8.44
N VAL A 196 10.58 12.18 7.88
CA VAL A 196 9.15 12.27 7.57
C VAL A 196 8.42 11.14 8.26
N GLN A 197 7.45 11.46 9.09
CA GLN A 197 6.58 10.49 9.76
C GLN A 197 5.14 10.78 9.35
N ILE A 198 4.47 9.80 8.73
CA ILE A 198 3.05 9.89 8.35
C ILE A 198 2.30 8.79 9.10
N TYR A 199 1.35 9.19 9.94
CA TYR A 199 0.59 8.29 10.80
C TYR A 199 -0.87 8.73 10.90
N HIS A 200 -1.72 7.89 11.51
CA HIS A 200 -3.10 8.25 11.81
C HIS A 200 -3.37 8.28 13.31
N GLN A 201 -4.50 8.86 13.72
CA GLN A 201 -4.89 8.89 15.12
C GLN A 201 -5.34 7.50 15.59
N PRO A 202 -5.06 7.10 16.85
CA PRO A 202 -5.50 5.80 17.36
C PRO A 202 -7.00 5.59 17.20
N ILE A 203 -7.40 4.41 16.74
CA ILE A 203 -8.81 4.08 16.51
C ILE A 203 -9.47 3.80 17.86
N SER A 204 -10.64 4.40 18.11
CA SER A 204 -11.45 4.03 19.28
C SER A 204 -12.10 2.66 19.06
N ASP A 205 -12.17 1.80 20.09
CA ASP A 205 -12.68 0.40 20.09
C ASP A 205 -14.10 0.17 19.53
N LYS A 206 -14.77 1.19 19.00
CA LYS A 206 -16.07 1.09 18.33
C LYS A 206 -15.87 0.49 16.93
N MET A 207 -15.60 -0.81 16.92
CA MET A 207 -15.46 -1.63 15.73
C MET A 207 -16.69 -1.46 14.82
N THR A 208 -16.48 -0.80 13.68
CA THR A 208 -17.50 -0.58 12.67
C THR A 208 -17.74 -1.87 11.86
N ILE A 209 -18.97 -2.04 11.40
CA ILE A 209 -19.44 -3.22 10.64
C ILE A 209 -18.75 -3.31 9.26
N ASP A 210 -18.15 -2.23 8.78
CA ASP A 210 -17.47 -2.16 7.48
C ASP A 210 -15.97 -1.92 7.68
N PRO A 211 -15.09 -2.83 7.20
CA PRO A 211 -13.65 -2.69 7.35
C PRO A 211 -13.16 -1.36 6.78
N PRO A 212 -12.20 -0.70 7.45
CA PRO A 212 -11.58 0.50 6.91
C PRO A 212 -10.89 0.19 5.58
N LYS A 213 -11.28 0.92 4.54
CA LYS A 213 -10.69 0.82 3.20
C LYS A 213 -9.76 2.02 2.98
N ASN A 214 -8.60 1.98 3.62
CA ASN A 214 -7.60 3.02 3.46
C ASN A 214 -6.68 2.69 2.29
N GLN A 215 -6.44 3.67 1.42
CA GLN A 215 -5.47 3.58 0.33
C GLN A 215 -4.46 4.71 0.50
N ILE A 216 -3.18 4.35 0.54
CA ILE A 216 -2.05 5.24 0.74
C ILE A 216 -1.19 5.15 -0.52
N ASP A 217 -1.22 6.18 -1.34
CA ASP A 217 -0.44 6.27 -2.58
C ASP A 217 0.73 7.25 -2.37
N LEU A 218 1.95 6.71 -2.33
CA LEU A 218 3.18 7.48 -2.17
C LEU A 218 3.86 7.70 -3.53
N LYS A 219 4.29 8.93 -3.77
CA LYS A 219 5.14 9.32 -4.89
C LYS A 219 6.41 9.95 -4.35
N LEU A 220 7.54 9.57 -4.92
CA LEU A 220 8.87 10.02 -4.49
C LEU A 220 9.62 10.73 -5.60
N ASN A 221 10.62 11.53 -5.23
CA ASN A 221 11.55 12.11 -6.17
C ASN A 221 12.63 11.09 -6.55
N PRO A 222 12.86 10.77 -7.83
CA PRO A 222 13.88 9.78 -8.21
C PRO A 222 15.33 10.21 -7.91
N ASP A 223 15.59 11.50 -7.69
CA ASP A 223 16.94 12.03 -7.49
C ASP A 223 17.42 11.90 -6.04
N ILE A 224 16.51 11.72 -5.08
CA ILE A 224 16.76 11.64 -3.64
C ILE A 224 17.00 10.20 -3.20
N VAL A 225 17.91 10.00 -2.23
CA VAL A 225 18.13 8.70 -1.59
C VAL A 225 17.13 8.51 -0.45
N TYR A 226 16.45 7.36 -0.38
CA TYR A 226 15.45 7.10 0.65
C TYR A 226 15.77 5.91 1.54
N ASN A 227 15.43 6.06 2.82
CA ASN A 227 15.08 4.93 3.67
C ASN A 227 13.58 4.95 3.92
N ILE A 228 12.92 3.81 3.73
CA ILE A 228 11.47 3.70 3.85
C ILE A 228 11.17 2.67 4.94
N PHE A 229 10.41 3.07 5.95
CA PHE A 229 9.91 2.21 7.01
C PHE A 229 8.39 2.15 6.95
N LEU A 230 7.82 0.95 6.87
CA LEU A 230 6.39 0.73 6.83
C LEU A 230 5.98 -0.17 7.99
N GLU A 231 5.18 0.34 8.92
CA GLU A 231 4.61 -0.43 10.02
C GLU A 231 3.09 -0.47 9.91
N THR A 232 2.55 -1.68 9.86
CA THR A 232 1.10 -1.87 9.66
C THR A 232 0.60 -3.22 10.18
N GLY A 233 -0.62 -3.28 10.71
CA GLY A 233 -1.18 -4.53 11.21
C GLY A 233 -1.50 -5.51 10.08
N ALA A 234 -2.33 -5.09 9.13
CA ALA A 234 -2.72 -5.89 7.96
C ALA A 234 -2.70 -5.05 6.68
N THR A 235 -2.08 -5.58 5.62
CA THR A 235 -1.77 -4.75 4.45
C THR A 235 -1.71 -5.48 3.12
N ALA A 236 -2.02 -4.75 2.06
CA ALA A 236 -1.59 -5.05 0.70
C ALA A 236 -0.56 -4.01 0.25
N ILE A 237 0.62 -4.45 -0.17
CA ILE A 237 1.72 -3.58 -0.62
C ILE A 237 1.98 -3.85 -2.09
N ASP A 238 2.02 -2.80 -2.89
CA ASP A 238 2.29 -2.83 -4.34
C ASP A 238 3.28 -1.73 -4.70
N TYR A 239 4.56 -2.03 -4.51
CA TYR A 239 5.66 -1.09 -4.62
C TYR A 239 6.54 -1.44 -5.83
N ASP A 240 6.70 -0.46 -6.72
CA ASP A 240 7.68 -0.47 -7.80
C ASP A 240 8.83 0.47 -7.43
N LEU A 241 9.89 -0.09 -6.83
CA LEU A 241 11.04 0.70 -6.38
C LEU A 241 12.09 0.91 -7.49
N SER A 242 11.88 0.34 -8.69
CA SER A 242 12.89 0.30 -9.76
C SER A 242 13.34 1.67 -10.26
N LYS A 243 12.53 2.72 -10.02
CA LYS A 243 12.77 4.11 -10.44
C LYS A 243 13.39 5.00 -9.36
N PHE A 244 13.62 4.45 -8.16
CA PHE A 244 13.96 5.24 -6.98
C PHE A 244 15.26 4.75 -6.34
N LYS A 245 16.03 5.67 -5.76
CA LYS A 245 17.26 5.35 -5.02
C LYS A 245 16.90 4.97 -3.59
N VAL A 246 16.52 3.72 -3.35
CA VAL A 246 16.15 3.22 -2.02
C VAL A 246 17.31 2.46 -1.41
N GLU A 247 17.90 3.00 -0.35
CA GLU A 247 19.02 2.39 0.38
C GLU A 247 18.53 1.36 1.43
N SER A 248 17.42 1.66 2.09
CA SER A 248 16.78 0.72 3.02
C SER A 248 15.26 0.73 2.85
N PHE A 249 14.66 -0.46 2.78
CA PHE A 249 13.21 -0.62 2.84
C PHE A 249 12.85 -1.68 3.88
N THR A 250 12.16 -1.27 4.94
CA THR A 250 11.73 -2.18 6.00
C THR A 250 10.21 -2.21 6.09
N ILE A 251 9.65 -3.42 6.10
CA ILE A 251 8.22 -3.68 6.32
C ILE A 251 8.08 -4.45 7.63
N LYS A 252 7.27 -3.94 8.54
CA LYS A 252 6.78 -4.67 9.72
C LYS A 252 5.28 -4.84 9.64
N SER A 253 4.83 -6.10 9.61
CA SER A 253 3.40 -6.37 9.57
C SER A 253 2.92 -7.62 10.28
N GLY A 254 1.66 -7.65 10.69
CA GLY A 254 1.04 -8.87 11.20
C GLY A 254 0.71 -9.85 10.07
N ALA A 255 -0.07 -9.37 9.09
CA ALA A 255 -0.45 -10.14 7.92
C ALA A 255 -0.34 -9.30 6.63
N SER A 256 0.36 -9.80 5.62
CA SER A 256 0.65 -9.01 4.42
C SER A 256 0.53 -9.77 3.11
N ASN A 257 0.15 -9.05 2.06
CA ASN A 257 0.33 -9.44 0.67
C ASN A 257 1.25 -8.41 0.00
N ILE A 258 2.47 -8.81 -0.33
CA ILE A 258 3.54 -7.94 -0.77
C ILE A 258 3.86 -8.26 -2.22
N ASN A 259 3.70 -7.29 -3.10
CA ASN A 259 4.25 -7.31 -4.46
C ASN A 259 5.27 -6.18 -4.55
N LEU A 260 6.52 -6.54 -4.84
CA LEU A 260 7.66 -5.62 -4.75
C LEU A 260 8.57 -5.79 -5.95
N ILE A 261 8.78 -4.72 -6.72
CA ILE A 261 9.90 -4.61 -7.65
C ILE A 261 11.03 -3.91 -6.91
N ILE A 262 12.19 -4.56 -6.78
CA ILE A 262 13.31 -4.03 -6.00
C ILE A 262 14.01 -2.85 -6.70
N PRO A 263 14.75 -1.98 -5.97
CA PRO A 263 15.37 -0.80 -6.57
C PRO A 263 16.57 -1.15 -7.44
N ARG A 264 16.83 -0.31 -8.44
CA ARG A 264 18.10 -0.27 -9.18
C ARG A 264 19.11 0.62 -8.44
N TYR A 265 19.36 0.27 -7.18
CA TYR A 265 20.24 1.01 -6.27
C TYR A 265 20.77 0.06 -5.20
N ASN A 266 21.99 0.30 -4.71
CA ASN A 266 22.59 -0.54 -3.67
C ASN A 266 21.84 -0.34 -2.36
N GLY A 267 21.38 -1.42 -1.74
CA GLY A 267 20.56 -1.30 -0.54
C GLY A 267 20.16 -2.61 0.11
N SER A 268 19.27 -2.48 1.09
CA SER A 268 18.73 -3.60 1.87
C SER A 268 17.21 -3.55 1.95
N ILE A 269 16.57 -4.71 1.88
CA ILE A 269 15.14 -4.88 2.05
C ILE A 269 14.91 -5.84 3.20
N LYS A 270 14.14 -5.43 4.20
CA LYS A 270 13.77 -6.26 5.35
C LYS A 270 12.26 -6.42 5.44
N ILE A 271 11.80 -7.66 5.52
CA ILE A 271 10.37 -7.99 5.64
C ILE A 271 10.18 -8.82 6.90
N ASP A 272 9.56 -8.21 7.91
CA ASP A 272 9.14 -8.88 9.15
C ASP A 272 7.62 -9.05 9.11
N SER A 273 7.14 -10.29 8.95
CA SER A 273 5.69 -10.53 8.90
C SER A 273 5.25 -11.85 9.51
N GLY A 274 4.22 -11.83 10.37
CA GLY A 274 3.66 -13.05 10.96
C GLY A 274 3.15 -14.04 9.90
N VAL A 275 2.31 -13.55 8.99
CA VAL A 275 1.78 -14.32 7.84
C VAL A 275 1.89 -13.50 6.56
N ALA A 276 2.60 -14.00 5.55
CA ALA A 276 2.84 -13.22 4.33
C ALA A 276 2.71 -14.01 3.04
N LYS A 277 2.09 -13.40 2.03
CA LYS A 277 2.35 -13.73 0.63
C LYS A 277 3.33 -12.69 0.09
N ILE A 278 4.48 -13.14 -0.39
CA ILE A 278 5.58 -12.28 -0.82
C ILE A 278 5.90 -12.64 -2.26
N ASP A 279 5.83 -11.64 -3.13
CA ASP A 279 6.18 -11.71 -4.54
C ASP A 279 7.19 -10.59 -4.82
N ILE A 280 8.43 -10.98 -5.10
CA ILE A 280 9.55 -10.07 -5.35
C ILE A 280 10.03 -10.27 -6.78
N ALA A 281 10.04 -9.18 -7.54
CA ALA A 281 10.55 -9.11 -8.89
C ALA A 281 11.87 -8.33 -8.92
N ILE A 282 12.85 -8.87 -9.62
CA ILE A 282 14.24 -8.40 -9.61
C ILE A 282 14.62 -7.91 -11.01
N PRO A 283 15.02 -6.63 -11.17
CA PRO A 283 15.56 -6.17 -12.43
C PRO A 283 16.87 -6.89 -12.82
N GLU A 284 17.08 -7.16 -14.10
CA GLU A 284 18.20 -7.96 -14.65
C GLU A 284 19.61 -7.42 -14.31
N ASP A 285 19.74 -6.11 -14.12
CA ASP A 285 20.98 -5.43 -13.75
C ASP A 285 21.27 -5.45 -12.24
N VAL A 286 20.40 -6.09 -11.45
CA VAL A 286 20.49 -6.19 -10.00
C VAL A 286 20.88 -7.60 -9.58
N GLY A 287 21.90 -7.68 -8.74
CA GLY A 287 22.30 -8.85 -8.01
C GLY A 287 21.58 -8.93 -6.67
N ALA A 288 20.98 -10.07 -6.34
CA ALA A 288 20.24 -10.23 -5.08
C ALA A 288 20.80 -11.35 -4.20
N LYS A 289 20.95 -11.04 -2.91
CA LYS A 289 21.21 -12.03 -1.85
C LYS A 289 19.98 -12.07 -0.95
N VAL A 290 19.37 -13.24 -0.83
CA VAL A 290 18.15 -13.43 -0.05
C VAL A 290 18.44 -14.33 1.15
N HIS A 291 18.21 -13.83 2.35
CA HIS A 291 18.24 -14.62 3.57
C HIS A 291 16.82 -14.85 4.08
N LEU A 292 16.50 -16.10 4.41
CA LEU A 292 15.15 -16.50 4.82
C LEU A 292 15.15 -17.11 6.22
N ASP A 293 14.69 -16.35 7.20
CA ASP A 293 14.31 -16.88 8.52
C ASP A 293 12.80 -17.14 8.53
N THR A 294 12.40 -18.36 8.15
CA THR A 294 10.98 -18.66 7.95
C THR A 294 10.59 -19.96 8.64
N GLY A 295 9.41 -19.96 9.25
CA GLY A 295 8.81 -21.16 9.84
C GLY A 295 8.24 -22.09 8.77
N LEU A 296 6.93 -22.06 8.55
CA LEU A 296 6.26 -22.86 7.53
C LEU A 296 6.14 -22.07 6.22
N SER A 297 6.99 -22.38 5.24
CA SER A 297 7.02 -21.61 3.99
C SER A 297 7.04 -22.45 2.72
N LYS A 298 6.26 -22.00 1.71
CA LYS A 298 6.39 -22.45 0.32
C LYS A 298 7.27 -21.45 -0.42
N LYS A 299 8.34 -21.94 -1.05
CA LYS A 299 9.36 -21.12 -1.71
C LYS A 299 9.38 -21.46 -3.19
N ASP A 300 9.33 -20.43 -4.03
CA ASP A 300 9.52 -20.49 -5.47
C ASP A 300 10.58 -19.46 -5.84
N PHE A 301 11.62 -19.90 -6.52
CA PHE A 301 12.81 -19.11 -6.83
C PHE A 301 13.16 -19.31 -8.29
N ASP A 302 13.57 -18.23 -8.93
CA ASP A 302 14.19 -18.25 -10.25
C ASP A 302 15.37 -19.23 -10.33
N GLU A 303 15.59 -19.80 -11.51
CA GLU A 303 16.73 -20.69 -11.78
C GLU A 303 18.08 -19.99 -11.65
N ASN A 304 18.09 -18.65 -11.74
CA ASN A 304 19.25 -17.82 -11.52
C ASN A 304 19.74 -17.78 -10.05
N PHE A 305 19.00 -18.37 -9.10
CA PHE A 305 19.43 -18.44 -7.70
C PHE A 305 20.13 -19.74 -7.35
N VAL A 306 21.28 -19.60 -6.68
CA VAL A 306 22.00 -20.71 -6.07
C VAL A 306 21.77 -20.69 -4.57
N LYS A 307 21.25 -21.79 -4.04
CA LYS A 307 21.08 -21.97 -2.60
C LYS A 307 22.44 -22.23 -1.93
N GLN A 308 22.71 -21.46 -0.88
CA GLN A 308 23.87 -21.59 -0.01
C GLN A 308 23.51 -22.25 1.33
N LYS A 309 24.48 -22.27 2.26
CA LYS A 309 24.24 -22.64 3.66
C LYS A 309 23.41 -21.56 4.37
N ASP A 310 22.88 -21.90 5.55
CA ASP A 310 22.19 -20.96 6.45
C ASP A 310 21.02 -20.21 5.79
N TYR A 311 20.19 -20.94 5.05
CA TYR A 311 18.97 -20.44 4.40
C TYR A 311 19.18 -19.22 3.47
N THR A 312 20.40 -19.03 2.99
CA THR A 312 20.78 -17.95 2.08
C THR A 312 20.70 -18.41 0.62
N TYR A 313 20.21 -17.55 -0.26
CA TYR A 313 20.14 -17.76 -1.70
C TYR A 313 20.84 -16.57 -2.37
N ILE A 314 21.70 -16.84 -3.36
CA ILE A 314 22.46 -15.80 -4.03
C ILE A 314 22.24 -15.92 -5.53
N SER A 315 21.90 -14.82 -6.19
CA SER A 315 21.80 -14.79 -7.64
C SER A 315 23.16 -15.00 -8.29
N GLN A 316 23.20 -15.66 -9.44
CA GLN A 316 24.46 -15.93 -10.16
C GLN A 316 25.19 -14.65 -10.56
N ASN A 317 24.46 -13.58 -10.88
CA ASN A 317 25.01 -12.29 -11.26
C ASN A 317 25.42 -11.40 -10.07
N TYR A 318 25.26 -11.83 -8.81
CA TYR A 318 25.38 -10.96 -7.63
C TYR A 318 26.66 -10.10 -7.61
N ASN A 319 27.82 -10.73 -7.83
CA ASN A 319 29.12 -10.04 -7.75
C ASN A 319 29.44 -9.19 -8.99
N SER A 320 28.77 -9.43 -10.12
CA SER A 320 29.02 -8.75 -11.39
C SER A 320 27.94 -7.73 -11.77
N ALA A 321 26.82 -7.71 -11.04
CA ALA A 321 25.70 -6.80 -11.26
C ALA A 321 26.08 -5.34 -10.99
N LEU A 322 25.38 -4.41 -11.65
CA LEU A 322 25.56 -2.98 -11.45
C LEU A 322 25.12 -2.54 -10.06
N TYR A 323 24.07 -3.19 -9.56
CA TYR A 323 23.51 -2.94 -8.23
C TYR A 323 23.44 -4.24 -7.42
N GLN A 324 23.57 -4.12 -6.11
CA GLN A 324 23.49 -5.23 -5.17
C GLN A 324 22.45 -4.92 -4.10
N VAL A 325 21.51 -5.84 -3.92
CA VAL A 325 20.45 -5.73 -2.92
C VAL A 325 20.45 -6.97 -2.02
N ASP A 326 20.56 -6.71 -0.72
CA ASP A 326 20.40 -7.74 0.31
C ASP A 326 18.94 -7.76 0.78
N ILE A 327 18.31 -8.94 0.83
CA ILE A 327 16.89 -9.13 1.15
C ILE A 327 16.78 -10.09 2.32
N ASP A 328 16.30 -9.61 3.46
CA ASP A 328 16.04 -10.39 4.66
C ASP A 328 14.53 -10.57 4.85
N ILE A 329 14.08 -11.82 4.95
CA ILE A 329 12.67 -12.14 5.18
C ILE A 329 12.54 -12.98 6.46
N ASP A 330 11.92 -12.39 7.47
CA ASP A 330 11.46 -13.05 8.69
C ASP A 330 9.95 -13.29 8.60
N SER A 331 9.53 -14.55 8.60
CA SER A 331 8.10 -14.86 8.63
C SER A 331 7.74 -16.20 9.25
N GLY A 332 6.68 -16.20 10.08
CA GLY A 332 6.13 -17.41 10.66
C GLY A 332 5.53 -18.37 9.62
N VAL A 333 4.62 -17.86 8.79
CA VAL A 333 3.98 -18.63 7.70
C VAL A 333 3.98 -17.83 6.41
N SER A 334 4.59 -18.36 5.35
CA SER A 334 4.70 -17.59 4.11
C SER A 334 4.62 -18.37 2.80
N LYS A 335 4.15 -17.70 1.76
CA LYS A 335 4.38 -18.10 0.36
C LYS A 335 5.29 -17.06 -0.26
N ILE A 336 6.48 -17.48 -0.68
CA ILE A 336 7.53 -16.62 -1.22
C ILE A 336 7.75 -17.00 -2.69
N ASN A 337 7.65 -16.01 -3.57
CA ASN A 337 8.00 -16.10 -4.98
C ASN A 337 9.04 -15.01 -5.28
N ILE A 338 10.20 -15.41 -5.79
CA ILE A 338 11.27 -14.48 -6.18
C ILE A 338 11.71 -14.81 -7.60
N HIS A 339 11.60 -13.83 -8.50
CA HIS A 339 11.86 -14.01 -9.93
C HIS A 339 12.56 -12.81 -10.54
N TYR A 340 13.29 -13.03 -11.63
CA TYR A 340 13.82 -11.95 -12.47
C TYR A 340 12.75 -11.45 -13.46
N LEU A 341 12.86 -10.18 -13.88
CA LEU A 341 11.89 -9.48 -14.75
C LEU A 341 12.12 -9.67 -16.25
#